data_AF-A0A7S4RVF9-F1
#
_entry.id   AF-A0A7S4RVF9-F1
#
_cell.length_a   1.000
_cell.length_b   1.000
_cell.length_c   1.000
_cell.angle_alpha   90.00
_cell.angle_beta   90.00
_cell.angle_gamma   90.00
#
_symmetry.space_group_name_H-M   'P 1'
#
loop_
_entity.id
_entity.type
_entity.pdbx_description
1 polymer ?
#
loop_
_entity_poly.entity_id
_entity_poly.type
_entity_poly.pdbx_seq_one_letter_code
_entity_poly.pdbx_strand_id
1 'polypeptide(L)'
;GVYNLPLSDVSTMTWFRKIEVYVYAWDAGTEEGDDYRYNNDATNPKGKISAFMAGDTANAVFVSEDGSGLQVLPVGVLTLELHESSAKCASNLIVGETGRTLLS
;
A
#
# COMPACT_ATOMS: atom_id res chain seq x y z
N GLY A 1 -2.80 -3.46 -1.37
CA GLY A 1 -2.03 -4.26 -0.38
C GLY A 1 -0.59 -3.76 -0.31
N VAL A 2 0.31 -4.47 0.37
CA VAL A 2 1.75 -4.15 0.37
C VAL A 2 2.55 -5.31 -0.20
N TYR A 3 3.64 -4.99 -0.91
CA TYR A 3 4.57 -5.98 -1.45
C TYR A 3 5.99 -5.60 -1.05
N ASN A 4 6.77 -6.60 -0.61
CA ASN A 4 8.18 -6.44 -0.24
C ASN A 4 8.47 -5.32 0.78
N LEU A 5 7.59 -5.16 1.77
CA LEU A 5 7.75 -4.14 2.83
C LEU A 5 8.82 -4.60 3.83
N PRO A 6 9.97 -3.89 3.95
CA PRO A 6 10.99 -4.24 4.94
C PRO A 6 10.46 -4.00 6.36
N LEU A 7 10.64 -4.99 7.23
CA LEU A 7 10.24 -4.92 8.65
C LEU A 7 11.42 -4.62 9.59
N SER A 8 12.63 -4.58 9.04
CA SER A 8 13.87 -4.32 9.75
C SER A 8 14.80 -3.44 8.93
N ASP A 9 15.67 -2.73 9.62
CA ASP A 9 16.84 -2.08 9.05
C ASP A 9 18.06 -2.99 9.26
N VAL A 10 18.51 -3.61 8.17
CA VAL A 10 19.65 -4.53 8.17
C VAL A 10 20.97 -3.83 8.44
N SER A 11 21.08 -2.52 8.18
CA SER A 11 22.32 -1.77 8.41
C SER A 11 22.58 -1.54 9.90
N THR A 12 21.51 -1.38 10.66
CA THR A 12 21.55 -1.16 12.11
C THR A 12 21.20 -2.42 12.91
N MET A 13 20.85 -3.52 12.22
CA MET A 13 20.36 -4.77 12.81
C MET A 13 19.15 -4.57 13.72
N THR A 14 18.27 -3.62 13.36
CA THR A 14 17.10 -3.25 14.18
C THR A 14 15.79 -3.63 13.52
N TRP A 15 14.78 -3.96 14.33
CA TRP A 15 13.40 -4.10 13.86
C TRP A 15 12.66 -2.77 14.02
N PHE A 16 11.81 -2.44 13.05
CA PHE A 16 10.94 -1.27 13.18
C PHE A 16 9.88 -1.54 14.25
N ARG A 17 9.72 -0.60 15.18
CA ARG A 17 8.69 -0.71 16.22
C ARG A 17 7.28 -0.53 15.66
N LYS A 18 7.13 0.42 14.73
CA LYS A 18 5.86 0.77 14.10
C LYS A 18 6.10 1.13 12.65
N ILE A 19 5.26 0.62 11.77
CA ILE A 19 5.21 0.98 10.35
C ILE A 19 3.77 1.38 10.03
N GLU A 20 3.60 2.55 9.42
CA GLU A 20 2.31 3.03 8.91
C GLU A 20 2.42 3.20 7.39
N VAL A 21 1.55 2.51 6.64
CA VAL A 21 1.52 2.57 5.17
C VAL A 21 0.12 2.99 4.72
N TYR A 22 0.05 4.10 4.00
CA TYR A 22 -1.16 4.47 3.27
C TYR A 22 -1.34 3.54 2.08
N VAL A 23 -2.49 2.87 2.00
CA VAL A 23 -2.80 1.90 0.96
C VAL A 23 -3.67 2.57 -0.10
N TYR A 24 -3.23 2.50 -1.35
CA TYR A 24 -3.96 2.97 -2.52
C TYR A 24 -4.62 1.81 -3.26
N ALA A 25 -5.63 2.10 -4.05
CA ALA A 25 -6.29 1.11 -4.89
C ALA A 25 -5.41 0.74 -6.11
N TRP A 26 -5.51 -0.51 -6.54
CA TRP A 26 -4.78 -1.08 -7.67
C TRP A 26 -5.74 -1.89 -8.52
N ASP A 27 -5.54 -1.85 -9.83
CA ASP A 27 -6.19 -2.72 -10.79
C ASP A 27 -5.39 -4.02 -10.93
N ALA A 28 -6.08 -5.16 -10.92
CA ALA A 28 -5.49 -6.49 -11.11
C ALA A 28 -5.31 -6.85 -12.60
N GLY A 29 -5.96 -6.12 -13.51
CA GLY A 29 -5.97 -6.32 -14.95
C GLY A 29 -6.77 -7.55 -15.39
N THR A 30 -7.85 -7.88 -14.68
CA THR A 30 -8.64 -9.12 -14.91
C THR A 30 -10.10 -8.88 -15.29
N GLU A 31 -10.65 -7.72 -14.96
CA GLU A 31 -12.04 -7.34 -15.23
C GLU A 31 -12.04 -5.95 -15.89
N GLU A 32 -12.89 -5.78 -16.89
CA GLU A 32 -13.20 -4.49 -17.51
C GLU A 32 -14.36 -3.87 -16.74
N GLY A 33 -14.14 -2.80 -16.00
CA GLY A 33 -15.19 -2.07 -15.29
C GLY A 33 -14.68 -0.74 -14.77
N ASP A 34 -15.52 0.29 -14.79
CA ASP A 34 -15.17 1.65 -14.38
C ASP A 34 -15.92 2.10 -13.10
N ASP A 35 -16.76 1.24 -12.54
CA ASP A 35 -17.49 1.51 -11.29
C ASP A 35 -17.54 0.30 -10.34
N TYR A 36 -18.13 0.51 -9.16
CA TYR A 36 -18.28 -0.54 -8.14
C TYR A 36 -19.40 -1.55 -8.45
N ARG A 37 -20.12 -1.40 -9.57
CA ARG A 37 -21.21 -2.30 -9.94
C ARG A 37 -20.61 -3.46 -10.71
N TYR A 38 -21.14 -4.63 -10.39
CA TYR A 38 -20.67 -5.87 -10.98
C TYR A 38 -21.09 -5.98 -12.45
N ASN A 39 -20.13 -6.11 -13.37
CA ASN A 39 -20.39 -6.51 -14.76
C ASN A 39 -19.77 -7.88 -15.10
N ASN A 40 -18.64 -8.25 -14.45
CA ASN A 40 -17.89 -9.48 -14.65
C ASN A 40 -17.34 -9.70 -16.08
N ASP A 41 -17.13 -8.63 -16.83
CA ASP A 41 -16.55 -8.69 -18.17
C ASP A 41 -15.04 -8.88 -18.05
N ALA A 42 -14.51 -9.99 -18.57
CA ALA A 42 -13.09 -10.31 -18.40
C ALA A 42 -12.18 -9.47 -19.31
N THR A 43 -11.09 -8.95 -18.77
CA THR A 43 -9.99 -8.34 -19.55
C THR A 43 -9.26 -9.42 -20.35
N ASN A 44 -9.29 -9.33 -21.69
CA ASN A 44 -8.65 -10.30 -22.59
C ASN A 44 -7.89 -9.61 -23.76
N PRO A 45 -6.56 -9.72 -23.84
CA PRO A 45 -5.67 -10.47 -22.96
C PRO A 45 -5.56 -9.84 -21.57
N LYS A 46 -5.24 -10.65 -20.56
CA LYS A 46 -5.05 -10.18 -19.18
C LYS A 46 -4.08 -8.99 -19.11
N GLY A 47 -4.49 -7.93 -18.41
CA GLY A 47 -3.70 -6.74 -18.13
C GLY A 47 -2.59 -6.96 -17.09
N LYS A 48 -1.77 -5.93 -16.91
CA LYS A 48 -0.80 -5.88 -15.81
C LYS A 48 -1.48 -5.34 -14.55
N ILE A 49 -0.87 -5.59 -13.40
CA ILE A 49 -1.23 -4.89 -12.17
C ILE A 49 -0.79 -3.43 -12.31
N SER A 50 -1.70 -2.48 -12.12
CA SER A 50 -1.44 -1.04 -12.26
C SER A 50 -2.07 -0.24 -11.13
N ALA A 51 -1.36 0.80 -10.69
CA ALA A 51 -1.89 1.75 -9.72
C ALA A 51 -2.90 2.68 -10.42
N PHE A 52 -3.97 3.03 -9.72
CA PHE A 52 -4.82 4.11 -10.17
C PHE A 52 -4.08 5.45 -10.01
N MET A 53 -4.07 6.26 -11.07
CA MET A 53 -3.42 7.57 -11.11
C MET A 53 -4.45 8.69 -11.28
N ALA A 54 -4.11 9.88 -10.77
CA ALA A 54 -4.88 11.08 -10.99
C ALA A 54 -4.90 11.47 -12.47
N GLY A 55 -6.07 11.86 -13.00
CA GLY A 55 -6.22 12.34 -14.37
C GLY A 55 -6.56 11.27 -15.41
N ASP A 56 -6.74 10.01 -15.01
CA ASP A 56 -7.26 8.96 -15.88
C ASP A 56 -8.76 8.76 -15.59
N THR A 57 -9.57 8.87 -16.64
CA THR A 57 -11.04 8.78 -16.56
C THR A 57 -11.52 7.40 -16.16
N ALA A 58 -10.73 6.34 -16.39
CA ALA A 58 -11.03 5.00 -15.88
C ALA A 58 -10.96 4.92 -14.35
N ASN A 59 -10.36 5.93 -13.71
CA ASN A 59 -10.09 5.94 -12.27
C ASN A 59 -11.04 6.87 -11.51
N ALA A 60 -12.08 7.41 -12.17
CA ALA A 60 -12.94 8.46 -11.62
C ALA A 60 -13.53 8.10 -10.23
N VAL A 61 -13.71 6.81 -9.97
CA VAL A 61 -14.26 6.29 -8.71
C VAL A 61 -13.24 6.29 -7.55
N PHE A 62 -11.94 6.35 -7.85
CA PHE A 62 -10.85 6.43 -6.88
C PHE A 62 -10.17 7.81 -6.86
N VAL A 63 -10.66 8.75 -7.65
CA VAL A 63 -10.10 10.10 -7.78
C VAL A 63 -11.04 11.10 -7.10
N SER A 64 -10.49 11.92 -6.21
CA SER A 64 -11.15 13.08 -5.63
C SER A 64 -10.63 14.34 -6.33
N GLU A 65 -11.51 15.27 -6.68
CA GLU A 65 -11.10 16.63 -6.99
C GLU A 65 -10.88 17.38 -5.67
N ASP A 66 -9.72 18.02 -5.51
CA ASP A 66 -9.54 19.07 -4.52
C ASP A 66 -9.18 20.39 -5.21
N GLY A 67 -9.16 21.49 -4.46
CA GLY A 67 -8.85 22.83 -4.99
C GLY A 67 -7.47 22.97 -5.66
N SER A 68 -6.67 21.90 -5.73
CA SER A 68 -5.37 21.83 -6.41
C SER A 68 -5.34 20.85 -7.60
N GLY A 69 -6.41 20.07 -7.82
CA GLY A 69 -6.57 19.17 -8.96
C GLY A 69 -7.15 17.81 -8.60
N LEU A 70 -7.09 16.87 -9.55
CA LEU A 70 -7.46 15.48 -9.32
C LEU A 70 -6.37 14.79 -8.48
N GLN A 71 -6.77 14.07 -7.44
CA GLN A 71 -5.87 13.26 -6.60
C GLN A 71 -6.48 11.89 -6.29
N VAL A 72 -5.62 10.87 -6.15
CA VAL A 72 -6.03 9.56 -5.64
C VAL A 72 -5.81 9.54 -4.14
N LEU A 73 -6.88 9.30 -3.37
CA LEU A 73 -6.81 9.24 -1.92
C LEU A 73 -6.51 7.81 -1.45
N PRO A 74 -5.86 7.63 -0.29
CA PRO A 74 -5.68 6.30 0.28
C PRO A 74 -7.03 5.67 0.62
N VAL A 75 -7.19 4.40 0.27
CA VAL A 75 -8.38 3.59 0.57
C VAL A 75 -8.27 2.87 1.92
N GLY A 76 -7.11 2.95 2.56
CA GLY A 76 -6.88 2.41 3.89
C GLY A 76 -5.52 2.77 4.46
N VAL A 77 -5.31 2.41 5.72
CA VAL A 77 -4.03 2.51 6.41
C VAL A 77 -3.67 1.14 6.97
N LEU A 78 -2.50 0.62 6.61
CA LEU A 78 -1.92 -0.57 7.22
C LEU A 78 -0.96 -0.13 8.32
N THR A 79 -1.26 -0.52 9.55
CA THR A 79 -0.37 -0.31 10.70
C THR A 79 0.19 -1.63 11.17
N LEU A 80 1.52 -1.73 11.25
CA LEU A 80 2.24 -2.86 11.82
C LEU A 80 2.96 -2.39 13.08
N GLU A 81 2.73 -3.07 14.20
CA GLU A 81 3.37 -2.76 15.48
C GLU A 81 4.08 -4.00 16.04
N LEU A 82 5.36 -3.84 16.36
CA LEU A 82 6.14 -4.85 17.05
C LEU A 82 5.77 -4.83 18.54
N HIS A 83 5.06 -5.87 18.99
CA HIS A 83 4.59 -5.94 20.37
C HIS A 83 5.70 -6.35 21.34
N GLU A 84 6.28 -7.55 21.16
CA GLU A 84 7.34 -8.06 22.03
C GLU A 84 8.35 -8.92 21.25
N SER A 85 9.59 -8.93 21.72
CA SER A 85 10.61 -9.89 21.28
C SER A 85 10.56 -11.14 22.13
N SER A 86 10.61 -12.33 21.52
CA SER A 86 10.67 -13.57 22.31
C SER A 86 11.93 -13.58 23.20
N ALA A 87 11.80 -14.01 24.45
CA ALA A 87 12.90 -14.09 25.42
C ALA A 87 14.08 -14.96 24.93
N LYS A 88 13.86 -15.83 23.93
CA LYS A 88 14.93 -16.62 23.28
C LYS A 88 15.81 -15.81 22.33
N CYS A 89 15.39 -14.61 21.92
CA CYS A 89 16.13 -13.73 21.00
C CYS A 89 16.52 -12.39 21.65
N ALA A 90 16.27 -12.21 22.95
CA ALA A 90 16.37 -10.93 23.64
C ALA A 90 17.79 -10.45 23.94
N SER A 91 18.85 -11.19 23.57
CA SER A 91 20.21 -10.78 23.89
C SER A 91 20.74 -9.62 23.03
N ASN A 92 20.12 -9.27 21.89
CA ASN A 92 20.66 -8.28 20.94
C ASN A 92 19.62 -7.39 20.23
N LEU A 93 18.39 -7.25 20.72
CA LEU A 93 17.41 -6.40 20.02
C LEU A 93 17.65 -4.91 20.32
N ILE A 94 18.13 -4.16 19.32
CA ILE A 94 18.10 -2.71 19.29
C ILE A 94 16.86 -2.29 18.49
N VAL A 95 16.00 -1.44 19.05
CA VAL A 95 14.76 -0.96 18.40
C VAL A 95 14.98 0.49 17.96
N GLY A 96 14.90 0.76 16.66
CA GLY A 96 14.97 2.11 16.10
C GLY A 96 13.62 2.83 16.08
N GLU A 97 13.62 4.16 16.22
CA GLU A 97 12.40 4.97 16.09
C GLU A 97 12.02 5.20 14.61
N THR A 98 10.77 4.83 14.30
CA THR A 98 9.91 5.20 13.14
C THR A 98 10.57 5.64 11.83
N GLY A 99 10.49 4.77 10.81
CA GLY A 99 10.65 5.14 9.40
C GLY A 99 9.29 5.35 8.74
N ARG A 100 9.01 6.54 8.19
CA ARG A 100 7.91 6.76 7.23
C ARG A 100 8.41 6.36 5.85
N THR A 101 7.85 5.29 5.27
CA THR A 101 8.12 4.89 3.89
C THR A 101 6.89 5.19 3.05
N LEU A 102 7.01 6.17 2.15
CA LEU A 102 6.06 6.37 1.06
C LEU A 102 6.39 5.34 -0.03
N LEU A 103 5.49 4.39 -0.25
CA LEU A 103 5.55 3.49 -1.39
C LEU A 103 4.67 4.10 -2.51
N SER A 104 5.33 4.57 -3.58
CA SER A 104 4.71 4.90 -4.87
C SER A 104 4.67 3.67 -5.76
#